data_AF-A0A3N5IXH2-F1
#
_entry.id   AF-A0A3N5IXH2-F1
#
_cell.length_a   1.000
_cell.length_b   1.000
_cell.length_c   1.000
_cell.angle_alpha   90.00
_cell.angle_beta   90.00
_cell.angle_gamma   90.00
#
_symmetry.space_group_name_H-M   'P 1'
#
loop_
_entity.id
_entity.type
_entity.pdbx_description
1 polymer ?
#
loop_
_entity_poly.entity_id
_entity_poly.type
_entity_poly.pdbx_seq_one_letter_code
_entity_poly.pdbx_strand_id
1 'polypeptide(L)'
;MAAALKKTEENRRIILHVNPLDYKYLLAHPDQIPWVLNDRERVKIIEDTAITPGGGLLETEWGVIDATLEGQFDRIVERIQCRLPQGGE
;
A
#
# COMPACT_ATOMS: atom_id res chain seq x y z
N MET A 1 -31.03 -1.35 17.55
CA MET A 1 -30.50 -0.77 16.29
C MET A 1 -29.01 -0.43 16.33
N ALA A 2 -28.43 -0.05 17.48
CA ALA A 2 -26.99 0.27 17.60
C ALA A 2 -26.02 -0.93 17.58
N ALA A 3 -26.50 -2.16 17.76
CA ALA A 3 -25.65 -3.36 17.79
C ALA A 3 -25.35 -3.97 16.40
N ALA A 4 -26.02 -3.50 15.34
CA ALA A 4 -25.84 -4.00 13.98
C ALA A 4 -24.67 -3.31 13.25
N LEU A 5 -24.36 -2.05 13.60
CA LEU A 5 -23.31 -1.27 12.94
C LEU A 5 -21.89 -1.71 13.36
N LYS A 6 -21.74 -2.24 14.57
CA LYS A 6 -20.43 -2.66 15.12
C LYS A 6 -19.86 -3.95 14.51
N LYS A 7 -20.65 -4.70 13.74
CA LYS A 7 -20.21 -5.96 13.09
C LYS A 7 -19.75 -5.78 11.64
N THR A 8 -19.90 -4.59 11.08
CA THR A 8 -19.59 -4.30 9.67
C THR A 8 -18.18 -3.75 9.43
N GLU A 9 -17.41 -3.48 10.49
CA GLU A 9 -16.05 -2.93 10.36
C GLU A 9 -14.93 -4.00 10.40
N GLU A 10 -15.27 -5.26 10.66
CA GLU A 10 -14.32 -6.19 11.29
C GLU A 10 -13.72 -7.29 10.40
N ASN A 11 -13.90 -7.23 9.06
CA ASN A 11 -13.28 -8.21 8.15
C ASN A 11 -12.77 -7.56 6.86
N ARG A 12 -11.99 -6.49 7.00
CA ARG A 12 -11.40 -5.79 5.86
C ARG A 12 -10.25 -6.60 5.29
N ARG A 13 -10.46 -7.24 4.13
CA ARG A 13 -9.41 -8.02 3.48
C ARG A 13 -8.51 -7.08 2.69
N ILE A 14 -7.24 -7.07 3.05
CA ILE A 14 -6.21 -6.25 2.43
C ILE A 14 -5.18 -7.19 1.80
N ILE A 15 -4.84 -6.93 0.55
CA ILE A 15 -3.82 -7.67 -0.19
C ILE A 15 -2.70 -6.69 -0.52
N LEU A 16 -1.49 -6.95 -0.02
CA LEU A 16 -0.31 -6.17 -0.33
C LEU A 16 0.54 -6.94 -1.34
N HIS A 17 0.69 -6.38 -2.53
CA HIS A 17 1.62 -6.86 -3.53
C HIS A 17 2.95 -6.15 -3.36
N VAL A 18 4.05 -6.90 -3.35
CA VAL A 18 5.41 -6.39 -3.17
C VAL A 18 6.38 -7.12 -4.09
N ASN A 19 7.52 -6.51 -4.37
CA ASN A 19 8.59 -7.19 -5.09
C ASN A 19 9.03 -8.47 -4.34
N PRO A 20 9.42 -9.56 -5.04
CA PRO A 20 9.93 -10.78 -4.40
C PRO A 20 11.15 -10.59 -3.49
N LEU A 21 12.00 -9.56 -3.73
CA LEU A 21 13.12 -9.23 -2.84
C LEU A 21 12.62 -8.68 -1.51
N ASP A 22 11.67 -7.75 -1.55
CA ASP A 22 11.00 -7.21 -0.38
C ASP A 22 10.18 -8.28 0.33
N TYR A 23 9.48 -9.16 -0.39
CA TYR A 23 8.75 -10.28 0.19
C TYR A 23 9.65 -11.20 1.02
N LYS A 24 10.82 -11.58 0.49
CA LYS A 24 11.81 -12.38 1.23
C LYS A 24 12.35 -11.65 2.45
N TYR A 25 12.57 -10.34 2.35
CA TYR A 25 12.98 -9.52 3.48
C TYR A 25 11.91 -9.47 4.58
N LEU A 26 10.65 -9.28 4.20
CA LEU A 26 9.50 -9.26 5.11
C LEU A 26 9.30 -10.62 5.80
N LEU A 27 9.49 -11.72 5.07
CA LEU A 27 9.47 -13.08 5.64
C LEU A 27 10.61 -13.33 6.63
N ALA A 28 11.79 -12.76 6.39
CA ALA A 28 12.95 -12.89 7.27
C ALA A 28 12.82 -12.04 8.55
N HIS A 29 12.02 -10.96 8.50
CA HIS A 29 11.87 -9.99 9.60
C HIS A 29 10.40 -9.69 9.94
N PRO A 30 9.59 -10.69 10.33
CA PRO A 30 8.17 -10.49 10.62
C PRO A 30 7.92 -9.53 11.79
N ASP A 31 8.86 -9.41 12.73
CA ASP A 31 8.79 -8.52 13.89
C ASP A 31 8.85 -7.03 13.52
N GLN A 32 9.41 -6.70 12.36
CA GLN A 32 9.47 -5.33 11.86
C GLN A 32 8.16 -4.87 11.20
N ILE A 33 7.16 -5.76 11.14
CA ILE A 33 5.90 -5.53 10.46
C ILE A 33 4.79 -5.40 11.51
N PRO A 34 4.54 -4.20 12.06
CA PRO A 34 3.64 -4.02 13.20
C PRO A 34 2.20 -4.46 12.91
N TRP A 35 1.80 -4.47 11.63
CA TRP A 35 0.45 -4.87 11.19
C TRP A 35 0.27 -6.39 11.03
N VAL A 36 1.34 -7.17 10.84
CA VAL A 36 1.27 -8.65 10.78
C VAL A 36 1.02 -9.24 12.16
N LEU A 37 1.42 -8.55 13.23
CA LEU A 37 1.27 -9.03 14.60
C LEU A 37 -0.15 -8.86 15.16
N ASN A 38 -0.89 -7.86 14.67
CA ASN A 38 -2.15 -7.46 15.30
C ASN A 38 -3.39 -8.11 14.66
N ASP A 39 -3.32 -8.48 13.37
CA ASP A 39 -4.45 -9.09 12.66
C ASP A 39 -3.96 -9.91 11.45
N ARG A 40 -3.45 -11.11 11.74
CA ARG A 40 -2.90 -12.05 10.72
C ARG A 40 -3.95 -12.50 9.68
N GLU A 41 -5.23 -12.36 9.98
CA GLU A 41 -6.31 -12.82 9.09
C GLU A 41 -6.74 -11.74 8.08
N ARG A 42 -6.45 -10.46 8.34
CA ARG A 42 -6.86 -9.36 7.45
C ARG A 42 -5.89 -9.02 6.34
N VAL A 43 -4.57 -9.18 6.54
CA VAL A 43 -3.57 -8.74 5.55
C VAL A 43 -2.84 -9.91 4.91
N LYS A 44 -2.99 -10.05 3.59
CA LYS A 44 -2.29 -11.05 2.78
C LYS A 44 -1.18 -10.38 1.98
N ILE A 45 0.05 -10.85 2.12
CA ILE A 45 1.18 -10.36 1.33
C ILE A 45 1.43 -11.33 0.18
N ILE A 46 1.56 -10.79 -1.04
CA ILE A 46 1.81 -11.56 -2.27
C ILE A 46 3.05 -10.97 -2.96
N GLU A 47 3.93 -11.85 -3.42
CA GLU A 47 5.05 -11.43 -4.26
C GLU A 47 4.57 -11.16 -5.70
N ASP A 48 5.02 -10.06 -6.27
CA ASP A 48 4.69 -9.62 -7.62
C ASP A 48 5.94 -9.08 -8.32
N THR A 49 6.32 -9.71 -9.42
CA THR A 49 7.51 -9.32 -10.20
C THR A 49 7.32 -8.05 -11.01
N ALA A 50 6.09 -7.58 -11.21
CA ALA A 50 5.82 -6.32 -11.90
C ALA A 50 6.11 -5.10 -11.00
N ILE A 51 6.20 -5.30 -9.68
CA ILE A 51 6.46 -4.23 -8.71
C ILE A 51 7.94 -3.97 -8.57
N THR A 52 8.33 -2.71 -8.68
CA THR A 52 9.71 -2.27 -8.43
C THR A 52 10.08 -2.40 -6.95
N PRO A 53 11.31 -2.82 -6.62
CA PRO A 53 11.75 -3.00 -5.24
C PRO A 53 11.63 -1.69 -4.45
N GLY A 54 11.14 -1.77 -3.21
CA GLY A 54 10.80 -0.62 -2.37
C GLY A 54 9.46 0.05 -2.67
N GLY A 55 8.71 -0.42 -3.67
CA GLY A 55 7.32 -0.06 -3.93
C GLY A 55 6.34 -1.16 -3.53
N GLY A 56 5.05 -0.84 -3.52
CA GLY A 56 4.00 -1.83 -3.28
C GLY A 56 2.65 -1.40 -3.84
N LEU A 57 1.77 -2.37 -4.06
CA LEU A 57 0.39 -2.13 -4.48
C LEU A 57 -0.53 -2.68 -3.39
N LEU A 58 -1.39 -1.83 -2.85
CA LEU A 58 -2.31 -2.22 -1.77
C LEU A 58 -3.72 -2.36 -2.35
N GLU A 59 -4.17 -3.59 -2.51
CA GLU A 59 -5.52 -3.91 -2.94
C GLU A 59 -6.42 -4.10 -1.72
N THR A 60 -7.53 -3.38 -1.70
CA THR A 60 -8.57 -3.47 -0.68
C THR A 60 -9.91 -3.65 -1.35
N GLU A 61 -10.92 -4.10 -0.62
CA GLU A 61 -12.30 -4.22 -1.14
C GLU A 61 -12.90 -2.90 -1.66
N TRP A 62 -12.36 -1.74 -1.25
CA TRP A 62 -12.79 -0.42 -1.74
C TRP A 62 -11.98 0.07 -2.94
N GLY A 63 -10.94 -0.65 -3.34
CA GLY A 63 -10.11 -0.29 -4.47
C GLY A 63 -8.62 -0.49 -4.21
N VAL A 64 -7.84 -0.07 -5.21
CA VAL A 64 -6.39 -0.25 -5.26
C VAL A 64 -5.71 1.07 -4.93
N ILE A 65 -4.82 1.03 -3.94
CA ILE A 65 -3.96 2.15 -3.57
C ILE A 65 -2.57 1.87 -4.15
N ASP A 66 -2.17 2.73 -5.08
CA ASP A 66 -0.83 2.70 -5.64
C ASP A 66 0.17 3.35 -4.66
N ALA A 67 1.07 2.53 -4.14
CA ALA A 67 2.23 2.95 -3.36
C ALA A 67 3.53 2.57 -4.08
N THR A 68 3.47 2.42 -5.41
CA THR A 68 4.66 2.14 -6.21
C THR A 68 5.61 3.33 -6.17
N LEU A 69 6.90 3.06 -6.39
CA LEU A 69 7.90 4.14 -6.41
C LEU A 69 7.59 5.15 -7.52
N GLU A 70 7.11 4.67 -8.67
CA GLU A 70 6.70 5.47 -9.81
C GLU A 70 5.52 6.39 -9.47
N GLY A 71 4.47 5.85 -8.83
CA GLY A 71 3.31 6.64 -8.41
C GLY A 71 3.65 7.69 -7.35
N GLN A 72 4.59 7.39 -6.44
CA GLN A 72 5.07 8.38 -5.49
C GLN A 72 5.91 9.48 -6.16
N PHE A 73 6.73 9.14 -7.16
CA PHE A 73 7.52 10.10 -7.90
C PHE A 73 6.64 11.03 -8.75
N ASP A 74 5.65 10.48 -9.45
CA ASP A 74 4.66 11.26 -10.23
C ASP A 74 3.95 12.30 -9.36
N ARG A 75 3.47 11.90 -8.16
CA ARG A 75 2.86 12.82 -7.19
C ARG A 75 3.81 13.93 -6.73
N ILE A 76 5.09 13.64 -6.59
CA ILE A 76 6.10 14.65 -6.24
C ILE A 76 6.26 15.63 -7.41
N VAL A 77 6.40 15.12 -8.63
CA VAL A 77 6.54 15.93 -9.85
C VAL A 77 5.32 16.83 -10.05
N GLU A 78 4.10 16.29 -9.96
CA GLU A 78 2.86 17.04 -10.08
C GLU A 78 2.80 18.21 -9.07
N ARG A 79 3.15 17.93 -7.81
CA ARG A 79 3.16 18.95 -6.75
C ARG A 79 4.22 20.02 -6.94
N ILE A 80 5.36 19.68 -7.54
CA ILE A 80 6.42 20.65 -7.88
C ILE A 80 5.98 21.50 -9.08
N GLN A 81 5.43 20.87 -10.13
CA GLN A 81 4.98 21.57 -11.34
C GLN A 81 3.84 22.55 -11.06
N CYS A 82 2.90 22.22 -10.16
CA CYS A 82 1.82 23.12 -9.77
C CYS A 82 2.30 24.39 -9.03
N ARG A 83 3.52 24.38 -8.47
CA ARG A 83 4.09 25.51 -7.73
C ARG A 83 5.10 26.35 -8.51
N LEU A 84 5.51 25.92 -9.70
CA LEU A 84 6.32 26.76 -10.57
C LEU A 84 5.37 27.70 -11.34
N PRO A 85 5.45 29.03 -11.16
CA PRO A 85 4.75 29.93 -12.06
C PRO A 85 5.26 29.63 -13.47
N GLN A 86 4.34 29.39 -14.41
CA GLN A 86 4.64 29.44 -15.83
C GLN A 86 5.11 30.87 -16.12
N GLY A 87 6.43 31.06 -16.08
CA GLY A 87 7.08 32.30 -16.46
C GLY A 87 7.39 32.24 -17.95
N GLY A 88 6.78 33.16 -18.70
CA GLY A 88 6.97 33.39 -20.14
C GLY A 88 5.74 32.93 -20.90
N GLU A 89 5.03 33.79 -21.63
CA GLU A 89 5.55 34.83 -22.53
C GLU A 89 4.99 36.24 -22.29
#